data_AF-A0A6P0XW30-F1
#
_entry.id   AF-A0A6P0XW30-F1
#
_cell.length_a   1.000
_cell.length_b   1.000
_cell.length_c   1.000
_cell.angle_alpha   90.00
_cell.angle_beta   90.00
_cell.angle_gamma   90.00
#
_symmetry.space_group_name_H-M   'P 1'
#
loop_
_entity.id
_entity.type
_entity.pdbx_description
1 polymer ?
#
loop_
_entity_poly.entity_id
_entity_poly.type
_entity_poly.pdbx_seq_one_letter_code
_entity_poly.pdbx_strand_id
1 'polypeptide(L)'
;MEFDHIHFYVENAMESRDWFIEKLGFKAIASQTTQHTHKEIINRGRVYFALSSPITSENFVADFLRTHPPGVGDVAFRVRDLNSVVAKAAANGAEVLQPIQQDLQGLRWAKISG
;
A
#
# COMPACT_ATOMS: atom_id res chain seq x y z
N MET A 1 -6.32 -14.60 8.61
CA MET A 1 -5.58 -13.50 7.99
C MET A 1 -5.55 -13.81 6.52
N GLU A 2 -5.95 -12.86 5.69
CA GLU A 2 -5.99 -13.02 4.24
C GLU A 2 -5.22 -11.88 3.60
N PHE A 3 -4.66 -12.08 2.41
CA PHE A 3 -4.08 -10.98 1.65
C PHE A 3 -5.18 -9.99 1.28
N ASP A 4 -4.89 -8.71 1.50
CA ASP A 4 -5.76 -7.63 1.06
C ASP A 4 -5.23 -7.06 -0.26
N HIS A 5 -4.05 -6.45 -0.20
CA HIS A 5 -3.35 -5.92 -1.38
C HIS A 5 -1.83 -5.84 -1.15
N ILE A 6 -1.09 -5.65 -2.24
CA ILE A 6 0.34 -5.31 -2.20
C ILE A 6 0.51 -3.85 -2.62
N HIS A 7 1.28 -3.07 -1.86
CA HIS A 7 1.57 -1.68 -2.19
C HIS A 7 2.98 -1.56 -2.74
N PHE A 8 3.07 -1.24 -4.03
CA PHE A 8 4.32 -0.92 -4.70
C PHE A 8 4.57 0.59 -4.68
N TYR A 9 5.82 0.95 -4.41
CA TYR A 9 6.36 2.28 -4.59
C TYR A 9 7.18 2.30 -5.87
N VAL A 10 6.77 3.14 -6.81
CA VAL A 10 7.26 3.17 -8.18
C VAL A 10 7.54 4.60 -8.63
N GLU A 11 8.40 4.78 -9.62
CA GLU A 11 8.71 6.11 -10.16
C GLU A 11 7.50 6.76 -10.83
N ASN A 12 6.72 5.97 -11.56
CA ASN A 12 5.51 6.42 -12.25
C ASN A 12 4.39 5.39 -12.12
N ALA A 13 3.33 5.73 -11.37
CA ALA A 13 2.22 4.82 -11.11
C ALA A 13 1.38 4.52 -12.37
N MET A 14 1.23 5.48 -13.29
CA MET A 14 0.46 5.27 -14.53
C MET A 14 1.20 4.35 -15.50
N GLU A 15 2.50 4.55 -15.68
CA GLU A 15 3.32 3.68 -16.53
C GLU A 15 3.37 2.25 -15.96
N SER A 16 3.56 2.12 -14.64
CA SER A 16 3.52 0.82 -13.99
C SER A 16 2.17 0.14 -14.15
N ARG A 17 1.07 0.89 -14.00
CA ARG A 17 -0.30 0.41 -14.22
C ARG A 17 -0.44 -0.16 -15.63
N ASP A 18 -0.05 0.62 -16.63
CA ASP A 18 -0.17 0.22 -18.04
C ASP A 18 0.68 -1.03 -18.33
N TRP A 19 1.90 -1.11 -17.80
CA TRP A 19 2.72 -2.30 -17.89
C TRP A 19 2.04 -3.54 -17.28
N PHE A 20 1.47 -3.45 -16.07
CA PHE A 20 0.77 -4.57 -15.44
C PHE A 20 -0.49 -4.97 -16.21
N ILE A 21 -1.22 -4.01 -16.77
CA ILE A 21 -2.39 -4.27 -17.62
C ILE A 21 -1.96 -5.01 -18.88
N GLU A 22 -0.97 -4.48 -19.61
CA GLU A 22 -0.53 -5.01 -20.90
C GLU A 22 0.15 -6.38 -20.78
N LYS A 23 1.04 -6.55 -19.79
CA LYS A 23 1.88 -7.74 -19.68
C LYS A 23 1.25 -8.85 -18.86
N LEU A 24 0.43 -8.50 -17.88
CA LEU A 24 -0.11 -9.46 -16.91
C LEU A 24 -1.64 -9.51 -16.88
N GLY A 25 -2.32 -8.68 -17.68
CA GLY A 25 -3.78 -8.69 -17.82
C GLY A 25 -4.51 -8.18 -16.57
N PHE A 26 -3.88 -7.27 -15.82
CA PHE A 26 -4.56 -6.52 -14.77
C PHE A 26 -5.60 -5.56 -15.36
N LYS A 27 -6.43 -4.98 -14.50
CA LYS A 27 -7.41 -3.95 -14.85
C LYS A 27 -7.27 -2.78 -13.89
N ALA A 28 -7.42 -1.56 -14.41
CA ALA A 28 -7.52 -0.35 -13.60
C ALA A 28 -8.87 -0.31 -12.87
N ILE A 29 -8.83 0.01 -11.57
CA ILE A 29 -10.00 0.01 -10.69
C ILE A 29 -10.28 1.40 -10.14
N ALA A 30 -9.24 2.07 -9.66
CA ALA A 30 -9.36 3.40 -9.10
C ALA A 30 -8.04 4.15 -9.25
N SER A 31 -8.12 5.48 -9.29
CA SER A 31 -6.97 6.37 -9.24
C SER A 31 -7.24 7.45 -8.21
N GLN A 32 -6.21 7.85 -7.47
CA GLN A 32 -6.28 8.89 -6.47
C GLN A 32 -5.00 9.71 -6.48
N THR A 33 -5.16 11.03 -6.55
CA THR A 33 -4.06 11.98 -6.40
C THR A 33 -4.24 12.74 -5.10
N THR A 34 -3.18 12.77 -4.29
CA THR A 34 -3.07 13.66 -3.13
C THR A 34 -2.05 14.76 -3.44
N GLN A 35 -1.80 15.67 -2.50
CA GLN A 35 -0.75 16.68 -2.65
C GLN A 35 0.65 16.06 -2.84
N HIS A 36 0.88 14.88 -2.27
CA HIS A 36 2.22 14.28 -2.19
C HIS A 36 2.42 13.08 -3.11
N THR A 37 1.35 12.36 -3.48
CA THR A 37 1.47 11.08 -4.19
C THR A 37 0.36 10.92 -5.21
N HIS A 38 0.67 10.24 -6.31
CA HIS A 38 -0.33 9.69 -7.22
C HIS A 38 -0.41 8.18 -6.99
N LYS A 39 -1.64 7.64 -6.90
CA LYS A 39 -1.89 6.23 -6.62
C LYS A 39 -2.86 5.63 -7.64
N GLU A 40 -2.46 4.51 -8.23
CA GLU A 40 -3.28 3.68 -9.11
C GLU A 40 -3.60 2.36 -8.41
N ILE A 41 -4.86 1.96 -8.42
CA ILE A 41 -5.30 0.65 -7.93
C ILE A 41 -5.65 -0.21 -9.12
N ILE A 42 -4.97 -1.36 -9.22
CA ILE A 42 -5.23 -2.36 -10.24
C ILE A 42 -5.58 -3.70 -9.61
N ASN A 43 -6.33 -4.52 -10.33
CA ASN A 43 -6.59 -5.88 -9.88
C ASN A 43 -6.52 -6.92 -11.01
N ARG A 44 -6.36 -8.17 -10.60
CA ARG A 44 -6.59 -9.35 -11.44
C ARG A 44 -7.21 -10.46 -10.59
N GLY A 45 -8.50 -10.69 -10.77
CA GLY A 45 -9.24 -11.62 -9.93
C GLY A 45 -9.32 -11.11 -8.49
N ARG A 46 -8.68 -11.83 -7.55
CA ARG A 46 -8.65 -11.47 -6.12
C ARG A 46 -7.37 -10.74 -5.68
N VAL A 47 -6.42 -10.54 -6.60
CA VAL A 47 -5.15 -9.86 -6.30
C VAL A 47 -5.30 -8.37 -6.62
N TYR A 48 -5.01 -7.53 -5.63
CA TYR A 48 -5.02 -6.08 -5.75
C TYR A 48 -3.61 -5.53 -5.56
N PHE A 49 -3.19 -4.65 -6.47
CA PHE A 49 -1.98 -3.84 -6.30
C PHE A 49 -2.35 -2.36 -6.18
N ALA A 50 -1.77 -1.71 -5.18
CA ALA A 50 -1.67 -0.27 -5.12
C ALA A 50 -0.30 0.12 -5.68
N LEU A 51 -0.28 1.00 -6.66
CA LEU A 51 0.93 1.54 -7.28
C LEU A 51 1.01 3.00 -6.88
N SER A 52 2.02 3.43 -6.13
CA SER A 52 2.18 4.84 -5.76
C SER A 52 3.49 5.41 -6.28
N SER A 53 3.39 6.57 -6.91
CA SER A 53 4.52 7.41 -7.28
C SER A 53 4.49 8.75 -6.54
N PRO A 54 5.66 9.28 -6.15
CA PRO A 54 5.72 10.57 -5.48
C PRO A 54 5.43 11.71 -6.47
N ILE A 55 4.72 12.73 -6.00
CA ILE A 55 4.56 14.03 -6.68
C ILE A 55 5.53 15.04 -6.08
N THR A 56 5.79 14.93 -4.77
CA THR A 56 6.75 15.76 -4.04
C THR A 56 7.90 14.90 -3.51
N SER A 57 9.04 15.51 -3.20
CA SER A 57 10.17 14.84 -2.54
C SER A 57 9.92 14.53 -1.06
N GLU A 58 8.91 15.16 -0.46
CA GLU A 58 8.57 15.07 0.96
C GLU A 58 7.45 14.05 1.21
N ASN A 59 7.72 12.76 1.02
CA ASN A 59 6.83 11.69 1.45
C ASN A 59 7.55 10.34 1.53
N PHE A 60 6.91 9.37 2.19
CA PHE A 60 7.46 8.04 2.38
C PHE A 60 7.74 7.26 1.08
N VAL A 61 7.01 7.53 -0.02
CA VAL A 61 7.26 6.89 -1.33
C VAL A 61 8.57 7.41 -1.91
N ALA A 62 8.78 8.73 -1.87
CA ALA A 62 10.03 9.37 -2.30
C ALA A 62 11.23 8.93 -1.45
N ASP A 63 11.05 8.81 -0.13
CA ASP A 63 12.11 8.34 0.78
C ASP A 63 12.50 6.88 0.50
N PHE A 64 11.53 6.02 0.21
CA PHE A 64 11.80 4.64 -0.21
C PHE A 64 12.60 4.60 -1.50
N LEU A 65 12.16 5.33 -2.54
CA LEU A 65 12.82 5.32 -3.86
C LEU A 65 14.22 5.94 -3.86
N ARG A 66 14.55 6.75 -2.84
CA ARG A 66 15.91 7.27 -2.64
C ARG A 66 16.89 6.20 -2.19
N THR A 67 16.39 5.19 -1.49
CA THR A 67 17.21 4.16 -0.83
C THR A 67 17.07 2.79 -1.50
N HIS A 68 16.02 2.59 -2.29
CA HIS A 68 15.68 1.34 -2.96
C HIS A 68 15.17 1.60 -4.38
N PRO A 69 15.37 0.67 -5.32
CA PRO A 69 14.68 0.73 -6.61
C PRO A 69 13.16 0.54 -6.44
N PRO A 70 12.36 0.84 -7.48
CA PRO A 70 10.92 0.53 -7.49
C PRO A 70 10.61 -0.90 -7.04
N GLY A 71 9.64 -1.06 -6.14
CA GLY A 71 9.38 -2.34 -5.50
C GLY A 71 8.24 -2.33 -4.50
N VAL A 72 8.11 -3.44 -3.76
CA VAL A 72 7.09 -3.60 -2.70
C VAL A 72 7.51 -2.78 -1.48
N GLY A 73 6.69 -1.80 -1.12
CA GLY A 73 6.88 -0.99 0.08
C GLY A 73 5.97 -1.39 1.25
N ASP A 74 4.87 -2.10 0.98
CA ASP A 74 3.95 -2.61 2.00
C ASP A 74 3.21 -3.87 1.53
N VAL A 75 2.83 -4.73 2.48
CA VAL A 75 1.99 -5.91 2.27
C VAL A 75 0.83 -5.84 3.25
N ALA A 76 -0.36 -5.59 2.74
CA ALA A 76 -1.55 -5.42 3.55
C ALA A 76 -2.29 -6.75 3.73
N PHE A 77 -2.75 -6.97 4.96
CA PHE A 77 -3.52 -8.15 5.32
C PHE A 77 -4.85 -7.77 5.94
N ARG A 78 -5.90 -8.44 5.48
CA ARG A 78 -7.22 -8.35 6.07
C ARG A 78 -7.31 -9.28 7.27
N VAL A 79 -7.74 -8.71 8.39
CA VAL A 79 -7.87 -9.41 9.67
C VAL A 79 -9.26 -9.22 10.24
N ARG A 80 -9.74 -10.21 11.01
CA ARG A 80 -11.05 -10.15 11.66
C ARG A 80 -11.06 -9.20 12.86
N ASP A 81 -9.94 -9.14 13.59
CA ASP A 81 -9.78 -8.27 14.77
C ASP A 81 -8.45 -7.53 14.68
N LEU A 82 -8.53 -6.27 14.23
CA LEU A 82 -7.37 -5.40 14.09
C LEU A 82 -6.72 -5.07 15.43
N ASN A 83 -7.51 -4.88 16.50
CA ASN A 83 -7.00 -4.51 17.82
C ASN A 83 -6.14 -5.64 18.39
N SER A 84 -6.67 -6.87 18.35
CA SER A 84 -5.95 -8.06 18.85
C SER A 84 -4.65 -8.30 18.09
N VAL A 85 -4.67 -8.15 16.75
CA VAL A 85 -3.49 -8.38 15.91
C VAL A 85 -2.40 -7.34 16.18
N VAL A 86 -2.75 -6.05 16.23
CA VAL A 86 -1.77 -4.98 16.51
C VAL A 86 -1.18 -5.12 17.91
N ALA A 87 -2.02 -5.39 18.93
CA ALA A 87 -1.56 -5.61 20.30
C ALA A 87 -0.61 -6.81 20.40
N LYS A 88 -0.96 -7.93 19.74
CA LYS A 88 -0.12 -9.11 19.71
C LYS A 88 1.19 -8.85 18.97
N ALA A 89 1.17 -8.15 17.84
CA ALA A 89 2.38 -7.82 17.09
C ALA A 89 3.34 -6.96 17.94
N ALA A 90 2.82 -5.89 18.57
CA ALA A 90 3.60 -5.03 19.46
C ALA A 90 4.17 -5.80 20.66
N ALA A 91 3.39 -6.68 21.28
CA ALA A 91 3.87 -7.54 22.37
C ALA A 91 4.99 -8.52 21.93
N ASN A 92 5.09 -8.82 20.63
CA ASN A 92 6.15 -9.65 20.06
C ASN A 92 7.30 -8.82 19.44
N GLY A 93 7.37 -7.51 19.74
CA GLY A 93 8.48 -6.64 19.34
C GLY A 93 8.28 -5.86 18.04
N ALA A 94 7.13 -5.98 17.37
CA ALA A 94 6.85 -5.15 16.21
C ALA A 94 6.67 -3.67 16.61
N GLU A 95 7.28 -2.77 15.85
CA GLU A 95 7.08 -1.33 15.99
C GLU A 95 5.76 -0.92 15.34
N VAL A 96 4.98 -0.06 16.02
CA VAL A 96 3.74 0.50 15.47
C VAL A 96 4.06 1.82 14.75
N LEU A 97 4.29 1.73 13.44
CA LEU A 97 4.58 2.90 12.59
C LEU A 97 3.36 3.83 12.44
N GLN A 98 2.16 3.26 12.36
CA GLN A 98 0.91 4.02 12.35
C GLN A 98 -0.10 3.34 13.28
N PRO A 99 -0.60 4.04 14.31
CA PRO A 99 -1.63 3.50 15.18
C PRO A 99 -2.94 3.32 14.41
N ILE A 100 -3.86 2.55 14.98
CA ILE A 100 -5.14 2.24 14.33
C ILE A 100 -5.86 3.51 13.89
N GLN A 101 -6.06 3.64 12.59
CA GLN A 101 -6.83 4.68 11.93
C GLN A 101 -8.21 4.15 11.56
N GLN A 102 -9.15 5.07 11.32
CA GLN A 102 -10.46 4.77 10.77
C GLN A 102 -10.90 5.88 9.82
N ASP A 103 -11.44 5.54 8.65
CA ASP A 103 -12.03 6.51 7.75
C ASP A 103 -13.54 6.76 8.04
N LEU A 104 -14.13 7.68 7.26
CA LEU A 104 -15.56 8.02 7.38
C LEU A 104 -16.50 6.87 6.99
N GLN A 105 -15.99 5.86 6.29
CA GLN A 105 -16.76 4.69 5.82
C GLN A 105 -16.61 3.50 6.78
N GLY A 106 -15.82 3.66 7.85
CA GLY A 106 -15.59 2.64 8.87
C GLY A 106 -14.49 1.65 8.53
N LEU A 107 -13.73 1.84 7.44
CA LEU A 107 -12.53 1.05 7.17
C LEU A 107 -11.47 1.41 8.22
N ARG A 108 -10.88 0.39 8.83
CA ARG A 108 -9.86 0.53 9.87
C ARG A 108 -8.56 -0.13 9.42
N TRP A 109 -7.44 0.51 9.67
CA TRP A 109 -6.11 -0.01 9.35
C TRP A 109 -5.05 0.45 10.36
N ALA A 110 -3.93 -0.24 10.40
CA ALA A 110 -2.74 0.15 11.15
C ALA A 110 -1.51 -0.29 10.36
N LYS A 111 -0.35 0.32 10.63
CA LYS A 111 0.93 -0.06 10.01
C LYS A 111 1.93 -0.43 11.09
N ILE A 112 2.58 -1.57 10.92
CA ILE A 112 3.59 -2.10 11.82
C ILE A 112 4.85 -2.45 11.04
N SER A 113 6.01 -2.43 11.71
CA SER A 113 7.27 -2.99 11.22
C SER A 113 7.74 -4.09 12.16
N GLY A 114 8.25 -5.19 11.62
CA GLY A 114 8.93 -6.22 12.41
C GLY A 114 10.43 -5.98 12.50
#